data_AF-A0A8C9P656-F1
#
_entry.id   AF-A0A8C9P656-F1
#
_cell.length_a   1.000
_cell.length_b   1.000
_cell.length_c   1.000
_cell.angle_alpha   90.00
_cell.angle_beta   90.00
_cell.angle_gamma   90.00
#
_symmetry.space_group_name_H-M   'P 1'
#
loop_
_entity.id
_entity.type
_entity.pdbx_description
1 polymer ?
#
loop_
_entity_poly.entity_id
_entity_poly.type
_entity_poly.pdbx_seq_one_letter_code
_entity_poly.pdbx_strand_id
1 'polypeptide(L)' 'MKLNISFPATGCQKLIEVDDECKLRTFYEKLMITEVAAGALGEKWKGYVVQISGRNNKQGFPMKQGVLTHGQCSPTTE' A
#
# COMPACT_ATOMS: atom_id res chain seq x y z
N MET A 1 2.36 5.88 -9.48
CA MET A 1 2.31 4.55 -8.81
C MET A 1 0.92 3.92 -8.96
N LYS A 2 0.82 2.59 -8.87
CA LYS A 2 -0.45 1.85 -8.98
C LYS A 2 -0.90 1.39 -7.58
N LEU A 3 -2.13 1.72 -7.19
CA LEU A 3 -2.74 1.26 -5.94
C LEU A 3 -3.87 0.27 -6.25
N ASN A 4 -3.80 -0.93 -5.68
CA ASN A 4 -4.90 -1.89 -5.68
C ASN A 4 -5.62 -1.76 -4.33
N ILE A 5 -6.87 -1.31 -4.37
CA ILE A 5 -7.72 -1.11 -3.19
C ILE A 5 -8.83 -2.15 -3.24
N SER A 6 -8.85 -3.05 -2.26
CA SER A 6 -9.91 -4.05 -2.09
C SER A 6 -10.88 -3.61 -1.00
N PHE A 7 -12.15 -3.95 -1.18
CA PHE A 7 -13.20 -3.75 -0.18
C PHE A 7 -13.81 -5.10 0.19
N PRO A 8 -13.36 -5.73 1.30
CA PRO A 8 -13.72 -7.11 1.64
C PRO A 8 -15.22 -7.33 1.81
N ALA A 9 -15.96 -6.35 2.34
CA ALA A 9 -17.38 -6.47 2.61
C ALA A 9 -18.24 -6.69 1.35
N THR A 10 -17.77 -6.24 0.18
CA THR A 10 -18.48 -6.43 -1.10
C THR A 10 -17.69 -7.32 -2.07
N GLY A 11 -16.47 -7.72 -1.72
CA GLY A 11 -15.57 -8.48 -2.58
C GLY A 11 -15.07 -7.73 -3.82
N CYS A 12 -15.33 -6.43 -3.91
CA CYS A 12 -14.89 -5.61 -5.04
C CYS A 12 -13.45 -5.15 -4.85
N GLN A 13 -12.70 -5.07 -5.95
CA GLN A 13 -11.39 -4.45 -6.00
C GLN A 13 -11.37 -3.35 -7.05
N LYS A 14 -10.66 -2.27 -6.76
CA LYS A 14 -10.44 -1.17 -7.69
C LYS A 14 -8.96 -0.88 -7.78
N LEU A 15 -8.51 -0.79 -9.02
CA LEU A 15 -7.17 -0.37 -9.32
C LEU A 15 -7.19 1.11 -9.71
N ILE A 16 -6.34 1.90 -9.06
CA ILE A 16 -6.18 3.32 -9.37
C ILE A 16 -4.72 3.61 -9.72
N GLU A 17 -4.54 4.43 -10.74
CA GLU A 17 -3.25 4.99 -11.11
C GLU A 17 -3.18 6.40 -10.54
N VAL A 18 -2.14 6.66 -9.75
CA VAL A 18 -1.92 7.92 -9.07
C VAL A 18 -0.50 8.37 -9.38
N ASP A 19 -0.35 9.45 -10.14
CA ASP A 19 0.96 10.02 -10.47
C ASP A 19 1.36 11.19 -9.57
N ASP A 20 0.40 11.72 -8.81
CA ASP A 20 0.64 12.81 -7.87
C ASP A 20 1.39 12.30 -6.61
N GLU A 21 2.67 12.64 -6.54
CA GLU A 21 3.57 12.32 -5.43
C GLU A 21 3.08 12.87 -4.08
N CYS A 22 2.39 14.02 -4.04
CA CYS A 22 1.85 14.57 -2.79
C CYS A 22 0.81 13.64 -2.18
N LYS A 23 -0.01 12.98 -3.01
CA LYS A 23 -1.01 12.00 -2.55
C LYS A 23 -0.36 10.71 -2.08
N LEU A 24 0.69 10.28 -2.78
CA LEU A 24 1.42 9.06 -2.49
C LEU A 24 2.27 9.14 -1.22
N ARG A 25 2.73 10.35 -0.85
CA ARG A 25 3.56 10.60 0.32
C ARG A 25 2.97 10.03 1.62
N THR A 26 1.65 10.01 1.74
CA THR A 26 0.94 9.46 2.91
C THR A 26 1.23 7.96 3.13
N PHE A 27 1.57 7.23 2.07
CA PHE A 27 1.88 5.79 2.11
C PHE A 27 3.38 5.50 2.27
N TYR A 28 4.23 6.51 2.21
CA TYR A 28 5.67 6.33 2.40
C TYR A 28 6.01 6.13 3.87
N GLU A 29 7.05 5.33 4.11
CA GLU A 29 7.55 4.95 5.45
C GLU A 29 6.52 4.27 6.36
N LYS A 30 5.40 3.81 5.78
CA LYS A 30 4.40 3.02 6.49
C LYS A 30 4.67 1.53 6.30
N LEU A 31 4.58 0.80 7.40
CA LEU A 31 4.69 -0.66 7.40
C LEU A 31 3.39 -1.30 6.92
N MET A 32 3.48 -2.55 6.49
CA MET A 32 2.31 -3.39 6.27
C MET A 32 1.48 -3.47 7.57
N ILE A 33 0.14 -3.60 7.45
CA ILE A 33 -0.84 -3.60 8.54
C ILE A 33 -1.09 -2.20 9.16
N THR A 34 -0.38 -1.16 8.73
CA THR A 34 -0.65 0.22 9.18
C THR A 34 -1.94 0.77 8.57
N GLU A 35 -2.77 1.40 9.40
CA GLU A 35 -3.95 2.16 8.98
C GLU A 35 -3.57 3.58 8.56
N VAL A 36 -4.12 4.04 7.45
CA VAL A 36 -3.83 5.34 6.84
C VAL A 36 -5.13 5.99 6.39
N ALA A 37 -5.29 7.28 6.66
CA ALA A 37 -6.41 8.06 6.15
C ALA A 37 -6.28 8.22 4.63
N ALA A 38 -7.29 7.77 3.88
CA ALA A 38 -7.29 7.81 2.42
C ALA A 38 -7.70 9.18 1.84
N GLY A 39 -8.03 10.16 2.68
CA GLY A 39 -8.50 11.48 2.24
C GLY A 39 -7.52 12.22 1.34
N ALA A 40 -6.21 11.94 1.44
CA ALA A 40 -5.19 12.51 0.57
C ALA A 40 -5.32 12.05 -0.91
N LEU A 41 -5.97 10.92 -1.19
CA LEU A 41 -6.15 10.42 -2.56
C LEU A 41 -7.16 11.27 -3.37
N GLY A 42 -8.03 12.01 -2.68
CA GLY A 42 -9.03 12.91 -3.27
C GLY A 42 -10.37 12.85 -2.54
N GLU A 43 -11.32 13.68 -2.95
CA GLU A 43 -12.62 13.83 -2.25
C GLU A 43 -13.42 12.53 -2.13
N LYS A 44 -13.35 11.66 -3.14
CA LYS A 44 -14.02 10.33 -3.14
C LYS A 44 -13.56 9.42 -2.00
N TRP A 45 -12.35 9.65 -1.49
CA TRP A 45 -11.72 8.87 -0.44
C TRP A 45 -11.70 9.61 0.90
N LYS A 46 -12.31 10.79 0.99
CA LYS A 46 -12.42 11.56 2.23
C LYS A 46 -13.27 10.79 3.25
N GLY A 47 -12.76 10.66 4.47
CA GLY A 47 -13.41 9.91 5.55
C GLY A 47 -13.17 8.40 5.52
N TYR A 48 -12.50 7.87 4.49
CA TYR A 48 -12.10 6.47 4.46
C TYR A 48 -10.75 6.27 5.16
N VAL A 49 -10.66 5.18 5.90
CA VAL A 49 -9.40 4.65 6.44
C VAL A 49 -9.10 3.36 5.68
N VAL A 50 -7.85 3.24 5.21
CA VAL A 50 -7.37 2.06 4.49
C VAL A 50 -6.20 1.46 5.22
N GLN A 51 -6.15 0.13 5.22
CA GLN A 51 -5.02 -0.61 5.77
C GLN A 51 -4.07 -1.02 4.64
N ILE A 52 -2.76 -0.83 4.86
CA ILE A 52 -1.75 -1.28 3.91
C ILE A 52 -1.63 -2.80 4.02
N SER A 53 -2.26 -3.53 3.11
CA SER A 53 -2.22 -5.00 3.06
C SER A 53 -0.91 -5.53 2.46
N GLY A 54 -0.14 -4.70 1.75
CA GLY A 54 1.11 -5.10 1.14
C GLY A 54 1.53 -4.14 0.03
N ARG A 55 2.68 -4.42 -0.58
CA ARG A 55 3.19 -3.67 -1.73
C ARG A 55 4.18 -4.56 -2.49
N ASN A 56 4.17 -4.40 -3.81
CA ASN A 56 5.19 -5.01 -4.67
C ASN A 56 6.24 -3.97 -5.04
N ASN A 57 7.50 -4.39 -5.13
CA ASN A 57 8.55 -3.53 -5.67
C ASN A 57 8.48 -3.50 -7.22
N LYS A 58 9.29 -2.65 -7.86
CA LYS A 58 9.32 -2.51 -9.33
C LYS A 58 9.69 -3.81 -10.07
N GLN A 59 10.38 -4.73 -9.39
CA GLN A 59 10.80 -6.04 -9.94
C GLN A 59 9.77 -7.14 -9.67
N GLY A 60 8.64 -6.80 -9.02
CA GLY A 60 7.54 -7.73 -8.74
C GLY A 60 7.67 -8.51 -7.43
N PHE A 61 8.73 -8.30 -6.65
CA PHE A 61 8.85 -8.98 -5.35
C PHE A 61 7.84 -8.41 -4.34
N PRO A 62 7.08 -9.27 -3.65
CA PRO A 62 6.15 -8.84 -2.60
C PRO A 62 6.90 -8.46 -1.32
N MET A 63 6.36 -7.50 -0.58
CA MET A 63 6.78 -7.26 0.81
C MET A 63 6.38 -8.42 1.72
N LYS A 64 7.29 -8.81 2.63
CA LYS A 64 7.02 -9.80 3.68
C LYS A 64 6.85 -9.09 5.02
N GLN A 65 5.82 -9.45 5.77
CA GLN A 65 5.62 -8.94 7.12
C GLN A 65 6.82 -9.29 8.02
N GLY A 66 7.25 -8.35 8.86
CA GLY A 66 8.37 -8.52 9.80
C GLY A 66 9.74 -8.14 9.21
N VAL A 67 9.85 -7.89 7.91
CA VAL A 67 11.08 -7.39 7.30
C VAL A 67 11.07 -5.85 7.37
N LEU A 68 11.84 -5.29 8.30
CA LEU A 68 11.92 -3.84 8.55
C LEU A 68 12.98 -3.12 7.68
N THR A 69 13.53 -3.81 6.67
CA THR A 69 14.52 -3.23 5.76
C THR A 69 13.86 -2.57 4.56
N HIS A 70 14.36 -1.40 4.15
CA HIS A 70 13.89 -0.69 2.95
C HIS A 70 14.28 -1.37 1.63
N GLY A 71 15.19 -2.36 1.65
CA GLY A 71 15.68 -3.09 0.49
C GLY A 71 15.16 -4.53 0.41
N GLN A 72 15.48 -5.20 -0.69
CA GLN A 72 15.23 -6.63 -0.85
C GLN A 72 16.15 -7.41 0.09
N CYS A 73 15.55 -8.22 0.96
CA CYS A 73 16.27 -9.13 1.83
C CYS A 73 16.04 -10.56 1.31
N SER A 74 17.11 -11.26 0.98
CA SER A 74 17.05 -12.69 0.68
C SER A 74 16.78 -13.42 1.99
N PRO A 75 15.69 -14.20 2.13
CA PRO A 75 15.55 -15.06 3.29
C PRO A 75 16.71 -16.07 3.23
N THR A 76 17.61 -16.03 4.22
CA THR A 76 18.52 -17.14 4.47
C THR A 76 17.64 -18.32 4.87
N THR A 77 17.64 -19.36 4.04
CA THR A 77 17.00 -20.64 4.35
C THR A 77 17.66 -21.21 5.60
N GLU A 78 16.88 -21.45 6.66
CA GLU A 78 17.23 -22.49 7.64
C GLU A 78 16.79 -23.86 7.11
#